data_AF-A0A3D0W967-F1
#
_entry.id   AF-A0A3D0W967-F1
#
_cell.length_a   1.000
_cell.length_b   1.000
_cell.length_c   1.000
_cell.angle_alpha   90.00
_cell.angle_beta   90.00
_cell.angle_gamma   90.00
#
_symmetry.space_group_name_H-M   'P 1'
#
loop_
_entity.id
_entity.type
_entity.pdbx_description
1 polymer ?
#
loop_
_entity_poly.entity_id
_entity_poly.type
_entity_poly.pdbx_seq_one_letter_code
_entity_poly.pdbx_strand_id
1 'polypeptide(L)' 'MTFATRRTAVLTALMAALLPAGAWAQKTDYPNKPIRVVVTFPPGGSSDAMLRLLAPKVGEKLGQQIVVENKPGAGGNIG' A
#
# COMPACT_ATOMS: atom_id res chain seq x y z
N MET A 1 14.13 33.38 41.06
CA MET A 1 14.62 32.42 40.04
C MET A 1 13.59 31.38 39.61
N THR A 2 12.52 31.10 40.38
CA THR A 2 11.48 30.08 40.09
C THR A 2 10.55 30.38 38.91
N PHE A 3 10.27 31.65 38.59
CA PHE A 3 9.42 32.03 37.45
C PHE A 3 10.06 31.76 36.08
N ALA A 4 11.39 31.87 35.99
CA ALA A 4 12.14 31.57 34.76
C ALA A 4 12.07 30.06 34.44
N THR A 5 12.20 29.21 35.46
CA THR A 5 12.11 27.74 35.35
C THR A 5 10.73 27.25 34.88
N ARG A 6 9.65 27.94 35.30
CA ARG A 6 8.28 27.61 34.86
C ARG A 6 8.05 27.98 33.40
N ARG A 7 8.58 29.12 32.94
CA ARG A 7 8.47 29.56 31.54
C ARG A 7 9.26 28.65 30.59
N THR A 8 10.47 28.25 30.97
CA THR A 8 11.26 27.30 30.17
C THR A 8 10.59 25.93 30.10
N ALA A 9 9.96 25.45 31.17
CA ALA A 9 9.21 24.18 31.16
C ALA A 9 7.98 24.21 30.22
N VAL A 10 7.28 25.33 30.14
CA VAL A 10 6.14 25.48 29.22
C VAL A 10 6.62 25.51 27.76
N LEU A 11 7.73 26.20 27.48
CA LEU A 11 8.29 26.29 26.14
C LEU A 11 8.83 24.94 25.62
N THR A 12 9.47 24.15 26.49
CA THR A 12 9.96 22.81 26.12
C THR A 12 8.82 21.83 25.89
N ALA A 13 7.74 21.90 26.69
CA ALA A 13 6.55 21.09 26.46
C ALA A 13 5.86 21.45 25.14
N LEU A 14 5.79 22.75 24.79
CA LEU A 14 5.23 23.20 23.52
C LEU A 14 6.07 22.72 22.33
N MET A 15 7.39 22.81 22.43
CA MET A 15 8.33 22.28 21.42
C MET A 15 8.18 20.77 21.23
N ALA A 16 8.00 20.01 22.33
CA ALA A 16 7.80 18.57 22.25
C ALA A 16 6.47 18.19 21.57
N ALA A 17 5.44 19.02 21.67
CA ALA A 17 4.17 18.82 20.99
C ALA A 17 4.22 19.07 19.47
N LEU A 18 5.25 19.80 18.99
CA LEU A 18 5.49 20.02 17.56
C LEU A 18 6.38 18.94 16.92
N LEU A 19 6.88 17.98 17.70
CA LEU A 19 7.59 16.83 17.14
C LEU A 19 6.60 16.04 16.28
N PRO A 20 6.92 15.76 15.01
CA PRO A 20 6.06 14.92 14.18
C PRO A 20 5.93 13.56 14.87
N ALA A 21 4.69 13.17 15.17
CA ALA A 21 4.40 11.79 15.52
C ALA A 21 5.00 10.92 14.41
N GLY A 22 5.86 9.97 14.78
CA GLY A 22 6.69 9.22 13.83
C GLY A 22 5.88 8.79 12.62
N ALA A 23 6.45 8.92 11.42
CA ALA A 23 5.77 8.51 10.21
C ALA A 23 5.40 7.02 10.33
N TRP A 24 4.11 6.71 10.40
CA TRP A 24 3.63 5.34 10.30
C TRP A 24 3.79 4.95 8.83
N ALA A 25 4.98 4.46 8.48
CA ALA A 25 5.19 3.79 7.21
C ALA A 25 4.13 2.67 7.05
N GLN A 26 3.81 2.30 5.81
CA GLN A 26 2.85 1.24 5.52
C GLN A 26 3.14 0.04 6.42
N LYS A 27 2.07 -0.57 7.00
CA LYS A 27 2.17 -1.75 7.86
C LYS A 27 3.22 -2.72 7.32
N THR A 28 4.04 -3.30 8.20
CA THR A 28 5.12 -4.21 7.84
C THR A 28 4.63 -5.43 7.07
N ASP A 29 3.36 -5.79 7.24
CA ASP A 29 2.74 -6.94 6.59
C ASP A 29 2.25 -6.57 5.19
N TYR A 30 2.74 -7.28 4.17
CA TYR A 30 2.22 -7.20 2.81
C TYR A 30 1.06 -8.21 2.64
N PRO A 31 -0.02 -7.87 1.91
CA PRO A 31 -0.26 -6.63 1.16
C PRO A 31 -1.15 -5.64 1.91
N ASN A 32 -0.88 -4.34 1.72
CA ASN A 32 -1.62 -3.23 2.35
C ASN A 32 -2.59 -2.50 1.42
N LYS A 33 -2.66 -2.95 0.16
CA LYS A 33 -3.49 -2.38 -0.89
C LYS A 33 -3.85 -3.47 -1.89
N PRO A 34 -4.88 -3.26 -2.71
CA PRO A 34 -5.20 -4.17 -3.80
C PRO A 34 -3.99 -4.45 -4.68
N ILE A 35 -3.84 -5.72 -5.07
CA ILE A 35 -2.75 -6.19 -5.93
C ILE A 35 -3.22 -6.08 -7.38
N ARG A 36 -2.49 -5.31 -8.19
CA ARG A 36 -2.72 -5.23 -9.64
C ARG A 36 -1.89 -6.29 -10.33
N VAL A 37 -2.55 -7.18 -11.06
CA VAL A 37 -1.89 -8.20 -11.87
C VAL A 37 -2.02 -7.82 -13.33
N VAL A 38 -0.88 -7.63 -13.96
CA VAL A 38 -0.81 -7.28 -15.38
C VAL A 38 -0.83 -8.55 -16.22
N VAL A 39 -1.80 -8.63 -17.12
CA VAL A 39 -1.91 -9.70 -18.12
C VAL A 39 -1.46 -9.12 -19.45
N THR A 40 -0.37 -9.66 -20.01
CA THR A 40 0.24 -9.17 -21.26
C THR A 40 -0.46 -9.71 -22.53
N PHE A 41 -1.66 -10.26 -22.37
CA PHE A 41 -2.51 -10.82 -23.41
C PHE A 41 -3.89 -10.15 -23.42
N PRO A 42 -4.63 -10.21 -24.54
CA PRO A 42 -5.96 -9.64 -24.64
C PRO A 42 -6.94 -10.16 -23.58
N PRO A 43 -7.94 -9.36 -23.16
CA PRO A 43 -9.02 -9.81 -22.30
C PRO A 43 -9.75 -11.03 -22.92
N GLY A 44 -10.16 -11.98 -22.08
CA GLY A 44 -10.83 -13.22 -22.47
C GLY A 44 -9.89 -14.33 -22.94
N GLY A 45 -8.59 -14.07 -23.10
CA GLY A 45 -7.59 -15.10 -23.40
C GLY A 45 -7.38 -16.09 -22.24
N SER A 46 -6.65 -17.18 -22.50
CA SER A 46 -6.39 -18.25 -21.52
C SER A 46 -5.76 -17.73 -20.22
N SER A 47 -4.77 -16.83 -20.31
CA SER A 47 -4.12 -16.22 -19.14
C SER A 47 -5.10 -15.39 -18.30
N ASP A 48 -5.97 -14.62 -18.96
CA ASP A 48 -6.95 -13.76 -18.32
C ASP A 48 -8.07 -14.58 -17.65
N ALA A 49 -8.56 -15.62 -18.33
CA ALA A 49 -9.54 -16.56 -17.78
C ALA A 49 -9.00 -17.33 -16.56
N MET A 50 -7.78 -17.86 -16.65
CA MET A 50 -7.12 -18.54 -15.55
C MET A 50 -6.95 -17.60 -14.34
N LEU A 51 -6.51 -16.35 -14.58
CA LEU A 51 -6.32 -15.39 -13.51
C LEU A 51 -7.63 -15.00 -12.84
N ARG A 52 -8.72 -14.80 -13.60
CA ARG A 52 -10.05 -14.51 -13.01
C ARG A 52 -10.61 -15.67 -12.20
N LEU A 53 -10.25 -16.90 -12.54
CA LEU A 53 -10.60 -18.08 -11.75
C LEU A 53 -9.84 -18.11 -10.41
N LEU A 54 -8.56 -17.74 -10.41
CA LEU A 54 -7.70 -17.77 -9.22
C LEU A 54 -7.83 -16.54 -8.31
N ALA A 55 -8.11 -15.37 -8.90
CA ALA A 55 -8.12 -14.07 -8.23
C ALA A 55 -8.97 -14.03 -6.93
N PRO A 56 -10.20 -14.59 -6.88
CA PRO A 56 -10.99 -14.58 -5.66
C PRO A 56 -10.31 -15.34 -4.51
N LYS A 57 -9.86 -16.56 -4.77
CA LYS A 57 -9.22 -17.42 -3.75
C LYS A 57 -7.88 -16.87 -3.26
N VAL A 58 -7.10 -16.29 -4.17
CA VAL A 58 -5.85 -15.62 -3.80
C VAL A 58 -6.13 -14.36 -2.99
N GLY A 59 -7.14 -13.58 -3.39
CA GLY A 59 -7.53 -12.37 -2.68
C GLY A 59 -8.05 -12.65 -1.26
N GLU A 60 -8.84 -13.72 -1.09
CA GLU A 60 -9.28 -14.21 0.22
C GLU A 60 -8.09 -14.59 1.11
N LYS A 61 -7.13 -15.35 0.57
CA LYS A 61 -5.95 -15.79 1.32
C LYS A 61 -5.03 -14.64 1.71
N LEU A 62 -4.93 -13.61 0.87
CA LEU A 62 -4.09 -12.43 1.10
C LEU A 62 -4.81 -11.30 1.82
N GLY A 63 -6.13 -11.41 2.03
CA GLY A 63 -6.95 -10.35 2.61
C GLY A 63 -7.01 -9.07 1.76
N GLN A 64 -6.70 -9.15 0.46
CA GLN A 64 -6.63 -8.00 -0.44
C GLN A 64 -7.21 -8.35 -1.80
N GLN A 65 -7.89 -7.38 -2.41
CA GLN A 65 -8.46 -7.56 -3.75
C GLN A 65 -7.36 -7.77 -4.80
N ILE A 66 -7.59 -8.69 -5.73
CA ILE A 66 -6.79 -8.84 -6.95
C ILE A 66 -7.50 -8.10 -8.09
N VAL A 67 -6.81 -7.14 -8.70
CA VAL A 67 -7.30 -6.33 -9.83
C VAL A 67 -6.56 -6.78 -11.09
N VAL A 68 -7.29 -7.22 -12.10
CA VAL A 68 -6.73 -7.68 -13.37
C VAL A 68 -6.63 -6.50 -14.34
N GLU A 69 -5.44 -6.29 -14.90
CA GLU A 69 -5.20 -5.28 -15.93
C GLU A 69 -4.62 -5.92 -17.18
N ASN A 70 -5.38 -5.91 -18.26
CA ASN A 70 -4.90 -6.39 -19.54
C ASN A 70 -4.13 -5.28 -20.26
N LYS A 71 -2.83 -5.51 -20.49
CA LYS A 71 -1.95 -4.63 -21.25
C LYS A 71 -1.22 -5.43 -22.33
N PRO A 72 -1.90 -5.75 -23.44
CA PRO A 72 -1.30 -6.57 -24.49
C PRO A 72 -0.22 -5.79 -25.25
N GLY A 73 0.86 -6.48 -25.62
CA GLY A 73 1.93 -5.88 -26.44
C GLY A 73 3.05 -6.87 -26.78
N ALA A 74 3.59 -6.76 -27.99
CA ALA A 74 4.78 -7.50 -28.45
C ALA A 74 4.76 -9.01 -28.15
N GLY A 75 3.61 -9.68 -28.29
CA GLY A 75 3.47 -11.12 -28.01
C GLY A 75 3.64 -11.51 -26.54
N GLY A 76 3.44 -10.57 -25.61
CA GLY A 76 3.61 -10.76 -24.18
C GLY A 76 4.88 -10.12 -23.60
N ASN A 77 5.75 -9.55 -24.45
CA ASN A 77 7.00 -8.93 -24.04
C ASN A 77 6.84 -7.52 -23.45
N ILE A 78 5.65 -6.90 -23.56
CA ILE A 78 5.36 -5.57 -23.01
C ILE A 78 4.02 -5.61 -22.27
N GLY A 79 4.00 -5.02 -21.07
CA GLY A 79 2.85 -4.87 -20.16
C GLY A 79 3.10 -3.83 -19.09
#